data_AF-A0A1E5GVY8-F1
#
_entry.id   AF-A0A1E5GVY8-F1
#
_cell.length_a   1.000
_cell.length_b   1.000
_cell.length_c   1.000
_cell.angle_alpha   90.00
_cell.angle_beta   90.00
_cell.angle_gamma   90.00
#
_symmetry.space_group_name_H-M   'P 1'
#
loop_
_entity.id
_entity.type
_entity.pdbx_description
1 polymer ?
#
loop_
_entity_poly.entity_id
_entity_poly.type
_entity_poly.pdbx_seq_one_letter_code
_entity_poly.pdbx_strand_id
1 'polypeptide(L)'
;MKKFLFGLLFSGIFFIGGNVYANDEHILSVKTEVVEQEVVDYATDNLSFYLKGMIKAEKGEGSLLNYKLSAPFSLLEKDNKNNLILFPVTKDGKIEYIFYVKKENDGFSSKLSKMMVDELNNLEEQGENRPITLIASEDGSIYYEDNNTVFLLWENPDLKTESSQKDSAEVVLDEHKSEDLNQISLNDTIDYDSNGSTEIVNESSSELVSRSITLNKFGTRINWKISEIQKGNDWCMAYATTMILINKNDARTTKVSDIVKWGKKGKNNGFTPEEIIKYAKTRGVYPKLLERPTTWSESLTQFRKSNALLGLWKSQVNTFHAIDLLGTYSENYMGKQMNGYIIWNPWNNYTEIIDASPKQIKYIANSKRTYTWIGTITNW
;
A
#
# COMPACT_ATOMS: atom_id res chain seq x y z
N MET A 1 -23.43 38.53 -78.42
CA MET A 1 -23.14 37.11 -78.74
C MET A 1 -22.74 36.39 -77.46
N LYS A 2 -23.35 35.23 -77.19
CA LYS A 2 -22.98 34.11 -76.26
C LYS A 2 -22.94 34.44 -74.74
N LYS A 3 -23.75 33.84 -73.85
CA LYS A 3 -24.03 32.43 -73.42
C LYS A 3 -22.97 31.82 -72.46
N PHE A 4 -23.48 31.43 -71.28
CA PHE A 4 -23.09 30.47 -70.23
C PHE A 4 -21.96 29.43 -70.47
N LEU A 5 -21.29 29.06 -69.35
CA LEU A 5 -20.99 27.72 -68.73
C LEU A 5 -19.59 27.73 -68.06
N PHE A 6 -19.42 27.49 -66.75
CA PHE A 6 -19.36 26.21 -65.98
C PHE A 6 -18.13 25.30 -66.25
N GLY A 7 -17.44 24.86 -65.17
CA GLY A 7 -16.35 23.85 -65.14
C GLY A 7 -15.16 24.32 -64.28
N LEU A 8 -14.97 23.99 -62.99
CA LEU A 8 -14.73 22.71 -62.28
C LEU A 8 -13.41 21.98 -62.63
N LEU A 9 -12.56 21.82 -61.59
CA LEU A 9 -11.69 20.65 -61.22
C LEU A 9 -10.14 20.82 -61.21
N PHE A 10 -9.65 20.77 -59.96
CA PHE A 10 -8.64 19.86 -59.37
C PHE A 10 -7.12 19.94 -59.67
N SER A 11 -6.38 20.02 -58.55
CA SER A 11 -5.36 19.06 -58.04
C SER A 11 -4.03 19.74 -57.66
N GLY A 12 -3.39 19.48 -56.52
CA GLY A 12 -3.72 18.59 -55.41
C GLY A 12 -2.95 19.00 -54.16
N ILE A 13 -3.56 18.80 -53.00
CA ILE A 13 -2.88 18.81 -51.71
C ILE A 13 -2.77 17.34 -51.30
N PHE A 14 -1.53 16.89 -51.09
CA PHE A 14 -1.22 15.59 -50.53
C PHE A 14 -1.86 15.46 -49.14
N PHE A 15 -2.85 14.59 -49.00
CA PHE A 15 -3.22 14.01 -47.72
C PHE A 15 -2.34 12.79 -47.48
N ILE A 16 -1.39 12.90 -46.57
CA ILE A 16 -0.82 11.73 -45.91
C ILE A 16 -1.85 11.33 -44.86
N GLY A 17 -2.70 10.37 -45.23
CA GLY A 17 -3.56 9.67 -44.29
C GLY A 17 -2.70 8.81 -43.37
N GLY A 18 -2.29 9.37 -42.24
CA GLY A 18 -1.99 8.56 -41.07
C GLY A 18 -3.31 8.10 -40.50
N ASN A 19 -3.56 6.78 -40.49
CA ASN A 19 -4.51 6.23 -39.54
C ASN A 19 -3.96 6.52 -38.15
N VAL A 20 -4.39 7.62 -37.54
CA VAL A 20 -4.34 7.76 -36.09
C VAL A 20 -5.37 6.78 -35.60
N TYR A 21 -4.92 5.57 -35.23
CA TYR A 21 -5.66 4.81 -34.25
C TYR A 21 -5.64 5.68 -33.00
N ALA A 22 -6.75 6.33 -32.70
CA ALA A 22 -7.04 6.71 -31.34
C ALA A 22 -7.03 5.38 -30.58
N ASN A 23 -5.92 5.09 -29.88
CA ASN A 23 -6.04 4.27 -28.70
C ASN A 23 -6.95 5.10 -27.80
N ASP A 24 -8.21 4.72 -27.71
CA ASP A 24 -9.05 5.16 -26.62
C ASP A 24 -8.36 4.63 -25.36
N GLU A 25 -7.45 5.44 -24.79
CA GLU A 25 -6.95 5.19 -23.44
C GLU A 25 -8.20 5.18 -22.56
N HIS A 26 -8.50 4.03 -21.98
CA HIS A 26 -9.60 3.93 -21.05
C HIS A 26 -9.24 4.79 -19.82
N ILE A 27 -10.11 5.75 -19.48
CA ILE A 27 -9.85 6.69 -18.39
C ILE A 27 -10.75 6.33 -17.23
N LEU A 28 -10.17 5.85 -16.13
CA LEU A 28 -10.91 5.71 -14.89
C LEU A 28 -11.11 7.10 -14.26
N SER A 29 -12.36 7.55 -14.21
CA SER A 29 -12.76 8.76 -13.50
C SER A 29 -13.40 8.42 -12.16
N VAL A 30 -13.11 9.20 -11.12
CA VAL A 30 -13.64 9.00 -9.76
C VAL A 30 -14.35 10.27 -9.29
N LYS A 31 -15.53 10.11 -8.70
CA LYS A 31 -16.21 11.15 -7.92
C LYS A 31 -15.65 11.17 -6.51
N THR A 32 -15.18 12.33 -6.08
CA THR A 32 -14.50 12.53 -4.80
C THR A 32 -14.85 13.89 -4.21
N GLU A 33 -14.72 14.00 -2.89
CA GLU A 33 -14.75 15.30 -2.22
C GLU A 33 -13.54 16.14 -2.59
N VAL A 34 -13.62 17.45 -2.30
CA VAL A 34 -12.48 18.36 -2.42
C VAL A 34 -11.38 17.91 -1.45
N VAL A 35 -10.19 17.61 -1.98
CA VAL A 35 -9.02 17.28 -1.18
C VAL A 35 -8.37 18.57 -0.68
N GLU A 36 -8.14 18.67 0.63
CA GLU A 36 -7.43 19.81 1.22
C GLU A 36 -6.00 19.95 0.67
N GLN A 37 -5.62 21.17 0.27
CA GLN A 37 -4.29 21.44 -0.31
C GLN A 37 -3.13 21.02 0.60
N GLU A 38 -3.29 21.14 1.93
CA GLU A 38 -2.27 20.71 2.90
C GLU A 38 -1.91 19.21 2.75
N VAL A 39 -2.89 18.36 2.42
CA VAL A 39 -2.69 16.94 2.20
C VAL A 39 -1.97 16.67 0.88
N VAL A 40 -2.32 17.45 -0.15
CA VAL A 40 -1.66 17.42 -1.47
C VAL A 40 -0.19 17.81 -1.32
N ASP A 41 0.09 18.93 -0.64
CA ASP A 41 1.45 19.43 -0.40
C ASP A 41 2.29 18.39 0.36
N TYR A 42 1.72 17.79 1.41
CA TYR A 42 2.40 16.70 2.12
C TYR A 42 2.72 15.53 1.17
N ALA A 43 1.79 15.13 0.31
CA ALA A 43 1.99 14.00 -0.58
C ALA A 43 3.07 14.29 -1.63
N THR A 44 3.02 15.46 -2.27
CA THR A 44 3.99 15.90 -3.28
C THR A 44 5.38 16.07 -2.69
N ASP A 45 5.47 16.54 -1.45
CA ASP A 45 6.74 16.69 -0.75
C ASP A 45 7.33 15.33 -0.38
N ASN A 46 6.53 14.36 0.07
CA ASN A 46 7.06 13.17 0.72
C ASN A 46 7.12 11.90 -0.16
N LEU A 47 6.39 11.84 -1.29
CA LEU A 47 6.29 10.62 -2.10
C LEU A 47 7.64 10.02 -2.48
N SER A 48 8.60 10.86 -2.89
CA SER A 48 9.95 10.42 -3.30
C SER A 48 10.63 9.55 -2.25
N PHE A 49 10.48 9.87 -0.97
CA PHE A 49 11.04 9.07 0.12
C PHE A 49 10.48 7.64 0.12
N TYR A 50 9.16 7.51 0.06
CA TYR A 50 8.47 6.21 0.05
C TYR A 50 8.79 5.40 -1.20
N LEU A 51 8.76 6.07 -2.35
CA LEU A 51 8.98 5.43 -3.64
C LEU A 51 10.42 4.94 -3.79
N LYS A 52 11.43 5.74 -3.37
CA LYS A 52 12.83 5.26 -3.31
C LYS A 52 12.97 4.05 -2.40
N GLY A 53 12.34 4.09 -1.22
CA GLY A 53 12.33 2.97 -0.27
C GLY A 53 11.75 1.70 -0.88
N MET A 54 10.62 1.83 -1.59
CA MET A 54 9.92 0.72 -2.25
C MET A 54 10.69 0.17 -3.45
N ILE A 55 11.20 1.03 -4.34
CA ILE A 55 12.02 0.62 -5.49
C ILE A 55 13.24 -0.17 -5.02
N LYS A 56 13.97 0.37 -4.03
CA LYS A 56 15.14 -0.30 -3.44
C LYS A 56 14.77 -1.62 -2.78
N ALA A 57 13.61 -1.67 -2.12
CA ALA A 57 13.12 -2.92 -1.61
C ALA A 57 12.89 -3.89 -2.77
N GLU A 58 11.96 -3.63 -3.67
CA GLU A 58 11.43 -4.61 -4.61
C GLU A 58 12.35 -4.93 -5.79
N LYS A 59 13.02 -3.91 -6.35
CA LYS A 59 13.72 -3.99 -7.63
C LYS A 59 15.24 -3.85 -7.49
N GLY A 60 15.72 -3.36 -6.34
CA GLY A 60 17.13 -3.00 -6.12
C GLY A 60 17.53 -1.69 -6.82
N GLU A 61 17.01 -1.45 -8.02
CA GLU A 61 17.28 -0.28 -8.85
C GLU A 61 16.02 0.30 -9.52
N GLY A 62 16.07 1.59 -9.88
CA GLY A 62 15.00 2.27 -10.62
C GLY A 62 15.13 3.79 -10.60
N SER A 63 14.42 4.45 -11.52
CA SER A 63 14.34 5.91 -11.61
C SER A 63 12.98 6.40 -11.11
N LEU A 64 12.98 7.44 -10.28
CA LEU A 64 11.76 8.12 -9.85
C LEU A 64 11.03 8.77 -11.03
N LEU A 65 11.76 9.22 -12.05
CA LEU A 65 11.17 9.89 -13.22
C LEU A 65 10.24 8.97 -14.04
N ASN A 66 10.29 7.66 -13.82
CA ASN A 66 9.40 6.71 -14.46
C ASN A 66 8.01 6.67 -13.81
N TYR A 67 7.87 7.28 -12.62
CA TYR A 67 6.64 7.28 -11.85
C TYR A 67 6.00 8.66 -11.87
N LYS A 68 4.68 8.68 -11.94
CA LYS A 68 3.86 9.89 -11.81
C LYS A 68 2.94 9.76 -10.61
N LEU A 69 2.63 10.89 -9.99
CA LEU A 69 1.62 10.98 -8.94
C LEU A 69 0.31 11.42 -9.58
N SER A 70 -0.73 10.61 -9.48
CA SER A 70 -2.05 10.94 -10.00
C SER A 70 -2.82 11.85 -9.03
N ALA A 71 -3.88 12.46 -9.53
CA ALA A 71 -4.81 13.25 -8.75
C ALA A 71 -5.37 12.44 -7.57
N PRO A 72 -5.45 13.03 -6.36
CA PRO A 72 -5.91 12.34 -5.18
C PRO A 72 -7.42 12.19 -5.13
N PHE A 73 -7.89 11.10 -4.51
CA PHE A 73 -9.29 10.91 -4.18
C PHE A 73 -9.49 10.49 -2.72
N SER A 74 -10.70 10.76 -2.23
CA SER A 74 -11.22 10.29 -0.96
C SER A 74 -12.22 9.15 -1.20
N LEU A 75 -12.45 8.32 -0.18
CA LEU A 75 -13.55 7.35 -0.15
C LEU A 75 -14.73 8.02 0.56
N LEU A 76 -15.96 7.81 0.09
CA LEU A 76 -17.13 8.24 0.85
C LEU A 76 -17.26 7.40 2.12
N GLU A 77 -17.57 8.08 3.22
CA GLU A 77 -17.63 7.48 4.54
C GLU A 77 -18.79 8.02 5.36
N LYS A 78 -19.42 7.13 6.13
CA LYS A 78 -20.41 7.54 7.13
C LYS A 78 -19.90 8.67 8.02
N ASP A 79 -20.78 9.64 8.28
CA ASP A 79 -20.54 10.86 9.06
C ASP A 79 -19.48 11.82 8.49
N ASN A 80 -19.03 11.64 7.24
CA ASN A 80 -18.01 12.47 6.58
C ASN A 80 -16.76 12.72 7.46
N LYS A 81 -16.26 11.64 8.06
CA LYS A 81 -15.03 11.65 8.88
C LYS A 81 -13.82 11.22 8.08
N ASN A 82 -13.86 11.31 6.75
CA ASN A 82 -12.81 10.74 5.94
C ASN A 82 -11.53 11.56 6.12
N ASN A 83 -10.57 10.95 6.82
CA ASN A 83 -9.24 11.51 6.99
C ASN A 83 -8.19 10.77 6.19
N LEU A 84 -8.56 9.79 5.35
CA LEU A 84 -7.66 9.06 4.46
C LEU A 84 -7.85 9.51 3.01
N ILE A 85 -6.78 10.05 2.44
CA ILE A 85 -6.67 10.41 1.04
C ILE A 85 -5.73 9.43 0.35
N LEU A 86 -6.11 9.03 -0.86
CA LEU A 86 -5.40 8.05 -1.67
C LEU A 86 -4.81 8.72 -2.91
N PHE A 87 -3.53 8.50 -3.14
CA PHE A 87 -2.81 9.04 -4.28
C PHE A 87 -2.26 7.88 -5.12
N PRO A 88 -2.84 7.58 -6.29
CA PRO A 88 -2.27 6.59 -7.19
C PRO A 88 -0.89 7.01 -7.68
N VAL A 89 0.03 6.05 -7.73
CA VAL A 89 1.36 6.22 -8.28
C VAL A 89 1.43 5.34 -9.52
N THR A 90 1.51 5.97 -10.69
CA THR A 90 1.47 5.29 -11.97
C THR A 90 2.86 5.13 -12.56
N LYS A 91 3.06 4.04 -13.29
CA LYS A 91 4.24 3.78 -14.10
C LYS A 91 3.80 3.12 -15.40
N ASP A 92 4.31 3.60 -16.53
CA ASP A 92 4.00 3.06 -17.86
C ASP A 92 2.49 2.97 -18.15
N GLY A 93 1.72 3.95 -17.65
CA GLY A 93 0.26 4.04 -17.85
C GLY A 93 -0.57 3.10 -16.98
N LYS A 94 0.03 2.41 -15.99
CA LYS A 94 -0.71 1.60 -15.01
C LYS A 94 -0.46 2.08 -13.60
N ILE A 95 -1.43 1.91 -12.73
CA ILE A 95 -1.24 2.11 -11.28
C ILE A 95 -0.29 1.02 -10.79
N GLU A 96 0.79 1.39 -10.11
CA GLU A 96 1.75 0.44 -9.52
C GLU A 96 1.71 0.45 -7.99
N TYR A 97 1.42 1.60 -7.39
CA TYR A 97 1.24 1.75 -5.95
C TYR A 97 0.12 2.74 -5.65
N ILE A 98 -0.39 2.70 -4.42
CA ILE A 98 -1.23 3.73 -3.83
C ILE A 98 -0.49 4.30 -2.62
N PHE A 99 -0.29 5.61 -2.61
CA PHE A 99 0.23 6.34 -1.47
C PHE A 99 -0.92 6.81 -0.58
N TYR A 100 -0.97 6.28 0.64
CA TYR A 100 -2.00 6.56 1.63
C TYR A 100 -1.52 7.71 2.49
N VAL A 101 -2.31 8.78 2.60
CA VAL A 101 -2.04 9.88 3.50
C VAL A 101 -3.24 10.08 4.40
N LYS A 102 -3.02 9.92 5.71
CA LYS A 102 -4.06 10.06 6.73
C LYS A 102 -3.77 11.24 7.63
N LYS A 103 -4.71 12.19 7.70
CA LYS A 103 -4.63 13.34 8.62
C LYS A 103 -4.88 12.88 10.05
N GLU A 104 -3.96 13.27 10.93
CA GLU A 104 -3.96 12.97 12.36
C GLU A 104 -3.90 14.28 13.15
N ASN A 105 -4.24 14.26 14.44
CA ASN A 105 -4.27 15.48 15.26
C ASN A 105 -2.92 16.25 15.28
N ASP A 106 -1.80 15.52 15.18
CA ASP A 106 -0.43 16.08 15.29
C ASP A 106 0.36 15.95 13.96
N GLY A 107 -0.32 15.88 12.81
CA GLY A 107 0.32 15.82 11.49
C GLY A 107 -0.26 14.73 10.60
N PHE A 108 0.60 13.97 9.91
CA PHE A 108 0.19 12.94 8.97
C PHE A 108 0.74 11.57 9.36
N SER A 109 -0.02 10.53 9.08
CA SER A 109 0.50 9.17 8.93
C SER A 109 0.37 8.73 7.49
N SER A 110 1.34 7.96 6.98
CA SER A 110 1.32 7.57 5.58
C SER A 110 2.01 6.23 5.35
N LYS A 111 1.62 5.60 4.23
CA LYS A 111 2.22 4.35 3.75
C LYS A 111 2.16 4.28 2.23
N LEU A 112 3.10 3.56 1.63
CA LEU A 112 3.05 3.18 0.21
C LEU A 112 2.77 1.69 0.10
N SER A 113 1.72 1.33 -0.64
CA SER A 113 1.16 -0.02 -0.69
C SER A 113 0.70 -0.38 -2.10
N LYS A 114 0.52 -1.69 -2.36
CA LYS A 114 -0.14 -2.20 -3.59
C LYS A 114 -1.61 -2.56 -3.37
N MET A 115 -2.17 -2.19 -2.22
CA MET A 115 -3.58 -2.44 -1.93
C MET A 115 -4.47 -1.74 -2.96
N MET A 116 -5.47 -2.45 -3.49
CA MET A 116 -6.38 -2.02 -4.56
C MET A 116 -5.76 -1.77 -5.94
N VAL A 117 -4.47 -2.01 -6.13
CA VAL A 117 -3.81 -1.71 -7.42
C VAL A 117 -4.39 -2.58 -8.54
N ASP A 118 -4.52 -3.89 -8.32
CA ASP A 118 -5.06 -4.79 -9.33
C ASP A 118 -6.54 -4.48 -9.60
N GLU A 119 -7.30 -4.19 -8.54
CA GLU A 119 -8.72 -3.87 -8.60
C GLU A 119 -9.00 -2.57 -9.38
N LEU A 120 -8.22 -1.50 -9.14
CA LEU A 120 -8.37 -0.22 -9.84
C LEU A 120 -7.90 -0.31 -11.31
N ASN A 121 -6.78 -0.99 -11.58
CA ASN A 121 -6.36 -1.22 -12.97
C ASN A 121 -7.40 -2.06 -13.74
N ASN A 122 -8.03 -3.05 -13.10
CA ASN A 122 -9.09 -3.84 -13.74
C ASN A 122 -10.33 -2.99 -14.06
N LEU A 123 -10.69 -2.03 -13.20
CA LEU A 123 -11.77 -1.08 -13.48
C LEU A 123 -11.42 -0.15 -14.63
N GLU A 124 -10.17 0.31 -14.71
CA GLU A 124 -9.68 1.12 -15.83
C GLU A 124 -9.75 0.33 -17.14
N GLU A 125 -9.29 -0.93 -17.16
CA GLU A 125 -9.35 -1.80 -18.35
C GLU A 125 -10.79 -2.15 -18.78
N GLN A 126 -11.75 -2.13 -17.86
CA GLN A 126 -13.17 -2.34 -18.13
C GLN A 126 -13.91 -1.07 -18.57
N GLY A 127 -13.28 0.10 -18.45
CA GLY A 127 -13.95 1.40 -18.48
C GLY A 127 -14.70 1.71 -19.78
N GLU A 128 -16.02 1.82 -19.68
CA GLU A 128 -16.79 2.84 -20.41
C GLU A 128 -16.48 4.20 -19.73
N ASN A 129 -16.26 5.29 -20.48
CA ASN A 129 -15.88 6.65 -20.02
C ASN A 129 -16.84 7.32 -18.98
N ARG A 130 -17.12 6.69 -17.84
CA ARG A 130 -18.06 7.16 -16.82
C ARG A 130 -17.39 7.20 -15.44
N PRO A 131 -17.69 8.23 -14.64
CA PRO A 131 -17.11 8.36 -13.31
C PRO A 131 -17.80 7.44 -12.30
N ILE A 132 -17.00 6.72 -11.52
CA ILE A 132 -17.46 5.87 -10.41
C ILE A 132 -17.36 6.60 -9.07
N THR A 133 -18.10 6.13 -8.07
CA THR A 133 -17.98 6.62 -6.69
C THR A 133 -17.40 5.52 -5.80
N LEU A 134 -16.33 5.80 -5.05
CA LEU A 134 -15.73 4.82 -4.14
C LEU A 134 -16.24 5.02 -2.70
N ILE A 135 -16.60 3.93 -2.03
CA ILE A 135 -17.31 3.94 -0.75
C ILE A 135 -16.60 3.00 0.23
N ALA A 136 -16.28 3.46 1.44
CA ALA A 136 -15.78 2.60 2.51
C ALA A 136 -16.93 2.17 3.44
N SER A 137 -17.16 0.86 3.53
CA SER A 137 -18.17 0.27 4.42
C SER A 137 -17.72 0.26 5.89
N GLU A 138 -18.66 0.03 6.81
CA GLU A 138 -18.38 0.02 8.26
C GLU A 138 -17.38 -1.08 8.68
N ASP A 139 -17.37 -2.20 7.96
CA ASP A 139 -16.42 -3.29 8.19
C ASP A 139 -15.00 -2.93 7.71
N GLY A 140 -14.85 -1.89 6.89
CA GLY A 140 -13.61 -1.41 6.28
C GLY A 140 -13.34 -1.97 4.89
N SER A 141 -14.26 -2.74 4.31
CA SER A 141 -14.23 -3.12 2.89
C SER A 141 -14.49 -1.87 2.01
N ILE A 142 -14.18 -1.97 0.72
CA ILE A 142 -14.31 -0.87 -0.23
C ILE A 142 -15.19 -1.32 -1.37
N TYR A 143 -16.17 -0.48 -1.70
CA TYR A 143 -17.15 -0.67 -2.75
C TYR A 143 -17.00 0.43 -3.79
N TYR A 144 -17.52 0.18 -4.99
CA TYR A 144 -17.75 1.22 -5.97
C TYR A 144 -19.21 1.22 -6.42
N GLU A 145 -19.73 2.41 -6.70
CA GLU A 145 -21.01 2.60 -7.36
C GLU A 145 -20.80 2.88 -8.84
N ASP A 146 -21.50 2.11 -9.67
CA ASP A 146 -21.67 2.36 -11.09
C ASP A 146 -23.15 2.15 -11.49
N ASN A 147 -23.72 3.12 -12.19
CA ASN A 147 -25.12 3.13 -12.64
C ASN A 147 -26.14 2.75 -11.53
N ASN A 148 -26.04 3.39 -10.37
CA ASN A 148 -26.86 3.15 -9.17
C ASN A 148 -26.76 1.73 -8.60
N THR A 149 -25.73 0.98 -8.97
CA THR A 149 -25.47 -0.37 -8.45
C THR A 149 -24.15 -0.37 -7.70
N VAL A 150 -24.17 -0.89 -6.47
CA VAL A 150 -22.99 -0.99 -5.61
C VAL A 150 -22.34 -2.37 -5.77
N PHE A 151 -21.04 -2.37 -6.08
CA PHE A 151 -20.20 -3.56 -6.30
C PHE A 151 -19.02 -3.56 -5.33
N LEU A 152 -18.61 -4.74 -4.87
CA LEU A 152 -17.43 -4.89 -4.03
C LEU A 152 -16.17 -4.65 -4.88
N LEU A 153 -15.35 -3.69 -4.46
CA LEU A 153 -14.03 -3.46 -5.04
C LEU A 153 -12.99 -4.32 -4.32
N TRP A 154 -12.90 -4.15 -3.00
CA TRP A 154 -11.88 -4.76 -2.17
C TRP A 154 -12.47 -5.23 -0.84
N GLU A 155 -12.21 -6.49 -0.49
CA GLU A 155 -12.70 -7.11 0.74
C GLU A 155 -11.70 -6.90 1.87
N ASN A 156 -12.18 -6.40 3.02
CA ASN A 156 -11.33 -6.33 4.21
C ASN A 156 -11.00 -7.75 4.71
N PRO A 157 -9.72 -8.15 4.79
CA PRO A 157 -9.32 -9.47 5.25
C PRO A 157 -9.63 -9.74 6.73
N ASP A 158 -9.91 -8.70 7.52
CA ASP A 158 -10.26 -8.76 8.95
C ASP A 158 -11.77 -8.52 9.19
N LEU A 159 -12.60 -9.41 8.60
CA LEU A 159 -14.06 -9.43 8.76
C LEU A 159 -14.45 -9.82 10.20
N LYS A 160 -14.67 -8.82 11.05
CA LYS A 160 -15.15 -9.03 12.44
C LYS A 160 -16.64 -8.74 12.63
N THR A 161 -17.29 -8.16 11.63
CA THR A 161 -18.69 -7.76 11.67
C THR A 161 -19.50 -8.61 10.71
N GLU A 162 -20.60 -9.20 11.21
CA GLU A 162 -21.55 -10.00 10.42
C GLU A 162 -22.62 -9.14 9.73
N SER A 163 -22.60 -7.81 9.85
CA SER A 163 -23.51 -6.95 9.11
C SER A 163 -23.33 -7.16 7.60
N SER A 164 -24.43 -7.17 6.86
CA SER A 164 -24.42 -7.27 5.39
C SER A 164 -23.56 -6.12 4.85
N GLN A 165 -22.38 -6.50 4.38
CA GLN A 165 -21.30 -5.59 4.00
C GLN A 165 -21.77 -4.54 2.98
N LYS A 166 -22.69 -4.93 2.08
CA LYS A 166 -23.30 -4.11 1.03
C LYS A 166 -24.30 -3.07 1.55
N ASP A 167 -25.18 -3.43 2.48
CA ASP A 167 -26.22 -2.51 2.99
C ASP A 167 -25.58 -1.29 3.66
N SER A 168 -24.43 -1.48 4.31
CA SER A 168 -23.68 -0.36 4.89
C SER A 168 -23.09 0.59 3.84
N ALA A 169 -22.67 0.09 2.68
CA ALA A 169 -22.16 0.93 1.59
C ALA A 169 -23.30 1.71 0.90
N GLU A 170 -24.47 1.09 0.72
CA GLU A 170 -25.66 1.77 0.19
C GLU A 170 -26.14 2.90 1.11
N VAL A 171 -26.10 2.69 2.44
CA VAL A 171 -26.42 3.74 3.42
C VAL A 171 -25.46 4.93 3.31
N VAL A 172 -24.15 4.67 3.20
CA VAL A 172 -23.16 5.75 3.03
C VAL A 172 -23.40 6.52 1.74
N LEU A 173 -23.68 5.82 0.64
CA LEU A 173 -24.00 6.46 -0.63
C LEU A 173 -25.24 7.35 -0.52
N ASP A 174 -26.28 6.87 0.16
CA ASP A 174 -27.52 7.63 0.38
C ASP A 174 -27.29 8.91 1.20
N GLU A 175 -26.41 8.88 2.20
CA GLU A 175 -26.02 10.07 2.99
C GLU A 175 -25.37 11.16 2.12
N HIS A 176 -24.68 10.78 1.04
CA HIS A 176 -23.91 11.70 0.17
C HIS A 176 -24.62 12.03 -1.15
N LYS A 177 -25.87 11.57 -1.36
CA LYS A 177 -26.62 11.79 -2.62
C LYS A 177 -26.83 13.26 -3.01
N SER A 178 -26.81 14.17 -2.03
CA SER A 178 -26.98 15.61 -2.24
C SER A 178 -25.67 16.39 -2.27
N GLU A 179 -24.52 15.73 -2.13
CA GLU A 179 -23.23 16.41 -2.12
C GLU A 179 -22.72 16.64 -3.54
N ASP A 180 -22.21 17.84 -3.80
CA ASP A 180 -21.54 18.19 -5.05
C ASP A 180 -20.11 17.61 -5.03
N LEU A 181 -19.95 16.40 -5.55
CA LEU A 181 -18.66 15.73 -5.69
C LEU A 181 -17.91 16.23 -6.93
N ASN A 182 -16.60 16.39 -6.80
CA ASN A 182 -15.72 16.63 -7.94
C ASN A 182 -15.49 15.35 -8.72
N GLN A 183 -15.35 15.47 -10.03
CA GLN A 183 -14.86 14.39 -10.87
C GLN A 183 -13.38 14.62 -11.16
N ILE A 184 -12.56 13.61 -10.89
CA ILE A 184 -11.15 13.58 -11.27
C ILE A 184 -10.90 12.41 -12.21
N SER A 185 -9.90 12.54 -13.09
CA SER A 185 -9.34 11.41 -13.83
C SER A 185 -8.13 10.86 -13.07
N LEU A 186 -8.00 9.53 -12.95
CA LEU A 186 -6.77 8.94 -12.39
C LEU A 186 -5.55 9.10 -13.32
N ASN A 187 -5.76 9.54 -14.56
CA ASN A 187 -4.70 9.91 -15.50
C ASN A 187 -4.28 11.37 -15.35
N ASP A 188 -5.05 12.20 -14.62
CA ASP A 188 -4.60 13.54 -14.27
C ASP A 188 -3.45 13.40 -13.28
N THR A 189 -2.30 14.00 -13.60
CA THR A 189 -1.10 13.90 -12.77
C THR A 189 -0.75 15.22 -12.14
N ILE A 190 -0.25 15.15 -10.91
CA ILE A 190 0.34 16.26 -10.17
C ILE A 190 1.85 16.06 -10.07
N ASP A 191 2.59 17.15 -10.16
CA ASP A 191 4.05 17.11 -9.98
C ASP A 191 4.37 16.86 -8.51
N TYR A 192 5.30 15.94 -8.24
CA TYR A 192 5.85 15.70 -6.92
C TYR A 192 7.34 16.05 -6.91
N ASP A 193 7.87 16.40 -5.74
CA ASP A 193 9.28 16.74 -5.62
C ASP A 193 10.14 15.50 -5.86
N SER A 194 10.72 15.41 -7.06
CA SER A 194 11.63 14.34 -7.44
C SER A 194 13.09 14.65 -7.07
N ASN A 195 13.38 15.72 -6.33
CA ASN A 195 14.74 16.10 -5.96
C ASN A 195 15.48 14.93 -5.29
N GLY A 196 16.56 14.50 -5.96
CA GLY A 196 17.27 13.24 -5.71
C GLY A 196 17.13 12.20 -6.84
N SER A 197 16.43 12.54 -7.93
CA SER A 197 16.21 11.74 -9.15
C SER A 197 17.46 11.51 -10.03
N THR A 198 18.58 12.16 -9.73
CA THR A 198 19.85 11.94 -10.45
C THR A 198 20.68 10.79 -9.88
N GLU A 199 20.35 10.27 -8.69
CA GLU A 199 20.94 9.01 -8.25
C GLU A 199 20.19 7.86 -8.90
N ILE A 200 20.69 7.42 -10.06
CA ILE A 200 20.46 6.04 -10.49
C ILE A 200 20.87 5.19 -9.29
N VAL A 201 19.92 4.46 -8.73
CA VAL A 201 20.17 3.53 -7.63
C VAL A 201 20.93 2.35 -8.22
N ASN A 202 22.22 2.53 -8.50
CA ASN A 202 23.13 1.47 -8.89
C ASN A 202 23.62 0.83 -7.60
N GLU A 203 23.23 -0.42 -7.35
CA GLU A 203 23.96 -1.21 -6.36
C GLU A 203 25.39 -1.39 -6.89
N SER A 204 26.38 -0.87 -6.16
CA SER A 204 27.75 -1.26 -6.40
C SER A 204 27.86 -2.75 -6.08
N SER A 205 27.96 -3.58 -7.12
CA SER A 205 28.26 -4.99 -7.04
C SER A 205 29.64 -5.16 -6.41
N SER A 206 29.70 -5.22 -5.08
CA SER A 206 30.81 -5.86 -4.39
C SER A 206 30.47 -7.33 -4.19
N GLU A 207 31.27 -8.18 -4.81
CA GLU A 207 31.09 -9.61 -4.87
C GLU A 207 30.99 -10.25 -3.47
N LEU A 208 29.92 -11.05 -3.31
CA LEU A 208 29.73 -12.21 -2.43
C LEU A 208 30.07 -12.07 -0.93
N VAL A 209 29.02 -11.91 -0.11
CA VAL A 209 28.86 -12.71 1.14
C VAL A 209 27.42 -13.19 1.27
N SER A 210 27.28 -14.49 1.55
CA SER A 210 26.06 -15.29 1.74
C SER A 210 25.13 -14.84 2.90
N ARG A 211 24.58 -13.63 2.87
CA ARG A 211 23.59 -13.18 3.86
C ARG A 211 22.24 -12.95 3.19
N SER A 212 21.15 -13.40 3.80
CA SER A 212 19.78 -13.15 3.34
C SER A 212 19.32 -11.68 3.54
N ILE A 213 20.25 -10.73 3.43
CA ILE A 213 19.96 -9.29 3.54
C ILE A 213 20.62 -8.51 2.41
N THR A 214 19.95 -7.43 2.00
CA THR A 214 20.47 -6.38 1.13
C THR A 214 20.78 -5.16 2.00
N LEU A 215 22.00 -4.63 1.90
CA LEU A 215 22.49 -3.49 2.67
C LEU A 215 22.99 -2.42 1.70
N ASN A 216 22.55 -1.17 1.87
CA ASN A 216 23.08 -0.02 1.15
C ASN A 216 23.19 1.21 2.07
N LYS A 217 23.65 2.35 1.53
CA LYS A 217 23.84 3.59 2.31
C LYS A 217 22.55 4.13 2.94
N PHE A 218 21.39 3.72 2.43
CA PHE A 218 20.08 4.17 2.89
C PHE A 218 19.41 3.19 3.85
N GLY A 219 19.89 1.95 3.99
CA GLY A 219 19.13 1.00 4.78
C GLY A 219 19.56 -0.45 4.67
N THR A 220 18.79 -1.30 5.34
CA THR A 220 18.99 -2.75 5.40
C THR A 220 17.64 -3.41 5.18
N ARG A 221 17.56 -4.40 4.30
CA ARG A 221 16.37 -5.21 4.05
C ARG A 221 16.72 -6.69 4.16
N ILE A 222 15.82 -7.48 4.73
CA ILE A 222 15.86 -8.95 4.63
C ILE A 222 15.23 -9.37 3.30
N ASN A 223 15.93 -10.22 2.57
CA ASN A 223 15.44 -10.86 1.35
C ASN A 223 14.32 -11.82 1.75
N TRP A 224 13.09 -11.40 1.47
CA TRP A 224 11.90 -11.97 2.06
C TRP A 224 11.06 -12.67 1.01
N LYS A 225 10.68 -13.93 1.30
CA LYS A 225 9.74 -14.71 0.52
C LYS A 225 8.43 -14.86 1.27
N ILE A 226 7.34 -14.49 0.60
CA ILE A 226 5.98 -14.71 1.08
C ILE A 226 5.48 -16.03 0.49
N SER A 227 5.12 -17.00 1.34
CA SER A 227 4.61 -18.31 0.88
C SER A 227 3.16 -18.59 1.23
N GLU A 228 2.58 -17.86 2.18
CA GLU A 228 1.20 -18.00 2.63
C GLU A 228 0.66 -16.61 3.02
N ILE A 229 -0.61 -16.33 2.71
CA ILE A 229 -1.32 -15.10 3.09
C ILE A 229 -2.55 -15.42 3.94
N GLN A 230 -2.87 -14.54 4.88
CA GLN A 230 -3.98 -14.67 5.81
C GLN A 230 -5.28 -14.20 5.16
N LYS A 231 -6.31 -15.05 5.21
CA LYS A 231 -7.70 -14.72 4.82
C LYS A 231 -8.69 -15.38 5.76
N GLY A 232 -9.64 -14.60 6.30
CA GLY A 232 -10.81 -15.11 7.04
C GLY A 232 -10.51 -15.91 8.32
N ASN A 233 -9.40 -15.61 9.00
CA ASN A 233 -9.03 -16.22 10.29
C ASN A 233 -8.21 -15.25 11.15
N ASP A 234 -8.07 -15.51 12.44
CA ASP A 234 -7.36 -14.69 13.43
C ASP A 234 -5.89 -15.09 13.64
N TRP A 235 -5.27 -15.76 12.66
CA TRP A 235 -3.94 -16.37 12.84
C TRP A 235 -2.77 -15.47 12.43
N CYS A 236 -2.93 -14.15 12.39
CA CYS A 236 -1.90 -13.18 11.96
C CYS A 236 -0.50 -13.48 12.53
N MET A 237 -0.42 -13.77 13.83
CA MET A 237 0.82 -14.16 14.51
C MET A 237 1.44 -15.45 13.99
N ALA A 238 0.65 -16.45 13.62
CA ALA A 238 1.15 -17.69 13.04
C ALA A 238 1.67 -17.46 11.61
N TYR A 239 1.00 -16.62 10.81
CA TYR A 239 1.50 -16.20 9.49
C TYR A 239 2.83 -15.46 9.61
N ALA A 240 2.89 -14.43 10.46
CA ALA A 240 4.11 -13.68 10.80
C ALA A 240 5.26 -14.61 11.23
N THR A 241 5.00 -15.46 12.24
CA THR A 241 5.98 -16.42 12.74
C THR A 241 6.46 -17.39 11.65
N THR A 242 5.55 -17.88 10.82
CA THR A 242 5.90 -18.80 9.73
C THR A 242 6.84 -18.12 8.75
N MET A 243 6.52 -16.90 8.30
CA MET A 243 7.38 -16.20 7.35
C MET A 243 8.74 -15.86 7.95
N ILE A 244 8.82 -15.45 9.22
CA ILE A 244 10.12 -15.26 9.89
C ILE A 244 10.94 -16.55 9.87
N LEU A 245 10.34 -17.68 10.27
CA LEU A 245 11.04 -18.96 10.39
C LEU A 245 11.56 -19.48 9.04
N ILE A 246 10.79 -19.38 7.96
CA ILE A 246 11.22 -19.86 6.65
C ILE A 246 12.26 -18.93 5.99
N ASN A 247 12.29 -17.65 6.35
CA ASN A 247 13.23 -16.66 5.80
C ASN A 247 14.49 -16.47 6.66
N LYS A 248 14.69 -17.26 7.72
CA LYS A 248 15.98 -17.27 8.43
C LYS A 248 17.10 -17.77 7.51
N ASN A 249 18.33 -17.33 7.78
CA ASN A 249 19.54 -17.84 7.10
C ASN A 249 19.65 -19.38 7.17
N ASP A 250 19.24 -19.97 8.29
CA ASP A 250 19.16 -21.42 8.53
C ASP A 250 17.72 -21.94 8.40
N ALA A 251 17.02 -21.48 7.36
CA ALA A 251 15.60 -21.69 7.06
C ALA A 251 14.93 -22.86 7.80
N ARG A 252 13.90 -22.53 8.58
CA ARG A 252 13.13 -23.51 9.38
C ARG A 252 11.83 -23.79 8.66
N THR A 253 11.80 -24.85 7.83
CA THR A 253 10.58 -25.27 7.11
C THR A 253 9.40 -25.35 8.08
N THR A 254 8.41 -24.49 7.86
CA THR A 254 7.25 -24.33 8.73
C THR A 254 6.10 -23.89 7.84
N LYS A 255 4.90 -24.41 8.07
CA LYS A 255 3.66 -23.88 7.52
C LYS A 255 2.80 -23.28 8.61
N VAL A 256 1.90 -22.38 8.25
CA VAL A 256 0.93 -21.81 9.21
C VAL A 256 0.11 -22.94 9.86
N SER A 257 -0.27 -23.95 9.07
CA SER A 257 -0.99 -25.12 9.57
C SER A 257 -0.25 -25.88 10.66
N ASP A 258 1.08 -25.85 10.68
CA ASP A 258 1.87 -26.56 11.69
C ASP A 258 1.78 -25.85 13.05
N ILE A 259 1.83 -24.52 13.05
CA ILE A 259 1.67 -23.69 14.24
C ILE A 259 0.24 -23.81 14.78
N VAL A 260 -0.76 -23.71 13.90
CA VAL A 260 -2.19 -23.84 14.23
C VAL A 260 -2.49 -25.20 14.86
N LYS A 261 -1.99 -26.30 14.27
CA LYS A 261 -2.15 -27.66 14.83
C LYS A 261 -1.47 -27.80 16.18
N TRP A 262 -0.25 -27.27 16.33
CA TRP A 262 0.47 -27.30 17.61
C TRP A 262 -0.28 -26.54 18.71
N GLY A 263 -0.79 -25.35 18.41
CA GLY A 263 -1.55 -24.51 19.34
C GLY A 263 -3.01 -24.93 19.52
N LYS A 264 -3.50 -25.90 18.75
CA LYS A 264 -4.91 -26.35 18.73
C LYS A 264 -5.89 -25.18 18.52
N LYS A 265 -5.54 -24.23 17.66
CA LYS A 265 -6.35 -23.03 17.40
C LYS A 265 -7.40 -23.28 16.31
N GLY A 266 -8.61 -22.79 16.55
CA GLY A 266 -9.66 -22.67 15.53
C GLY A 266 -9.52 -21.36 14.76
N LYS A 267 -10.29 -21.18 13.68
CA LYS A 267 -10.17 -20.01 12.79
C LYS A 267 -10.34 -18.64 13.49
N ASN A 268 -11.13 -18.57 14.56
CA ASN A 268 -11.39 -17.33 15.31
C ASN A 268 -10.57 -17.24 16.61
N ASN A 269 -9.51 -18.06 16.74
CA ASN A 269 -8.67 -18.10 17.93
C ASN A 269 -7.25 -17.68 17.55
N GLY A 270 -6.89 -16.44 17.86
CA GLY A 270 -5.54 -15.94 17.72
C GLY A 270 -4.54 -16.57 18.69
N PHE A 271 -3.27 -16.23 18.50
CA PHE A 271 -2.18 -16.62 19.39
C PHE A 271 -1.79 -15.46 20.31
N THR A 272 -1.33 -15.80 21.51
CA THR A 272 -0.62 -14.83 22.37
C THR A 272 0.87 -14.80 22.03
N PRO A 273 1.60 -13.72 22.39
CA PRO A 273 3.05 -13.68 22.24
C PRO A 273 3.77 -14.87 22.90
N GLU A 274 3.32 -15.30 24.08
CA GLU A 274 3.91 -16.41 24.83
C GLU A 274 3.76 -17.75 24.10
N GLU A 275 2.60 -17.99 23.48
CA GLU A 275 2.34 -19.19 22.70
C GLU A 275 3.27 -19.27 21.48
N ILE A 276 3.41 -18.16 20.75
CA ILE A 276 4.32 -18.06 19.60
C ILE A 276 5.78 -18.24 20.02
N ILE A 277 6.21 -17.58 21.10
CA ILE A 277 7.58 -17.73 21.62
C ILE A 277 7.83 -19.19 22.02
N LYS A 278 6.84 -19.86 22.63
CA LYS A 278 6.94 -21.27 22.99
C LYS A 278 7.03 -22.16 21.76
N TYR A 279 6.22 -21.92 20.72
CA TYR A 279 6.33 -22.64 19.44
C TYR A 279 7.71 -22.44 18.81
N ALA A 280 8.17 -21.20 18.71
CA ALA A 280 9.44 -20.84 18.10
C ALA A 280 10.63 -21.56 18.78
N LYS A 281 10.60 -21.70 20.11
CA LYS A 281 11.58 -22.52 20.87
C LYS A 281 11.63 -23.98 20.42
N THR A 282 10.51 -24.58 20.05
CA THR A 282 10.49 -25.95 19.49
C THR A 282 11.15 -26.05 18.11
N ARG A 283 11.32 -24.92 17.41
CA ARG A 283 12.00 -24.80 16.11
C ARG A 283 13.47 -24.38 16.26
N GLY A 284 14.01 -24.35 17.48
CA GLY A 284 15.41 -24.04 17.75
C GLY A 284 15.74 -22.55 17.72
N VAL A 285 14.75 -21.68 17.90
CA VAL A 285 14.94 -20.22 18.00
C VAL A 285 14.42 -19.68 19.33
N TYR A 286 15.00 -18.60 19.84
CA TYR A 286 14.75 -18.13 21.21
C TYR A 286 14.28 -16.67 21.25
N PRO A 287 13.12 -16.37 20.65
CA PRO A 287 12.61 -15.02 20.62
C PRO A 287 12.23 -14.51 22.00
N LYS A 288 12.21 -13.19 22.14
CA LYS A 288 11.87 -12.47 23.37
C LYS A 288 10.82 -11.42 23.09
N LEU A 289 9.81 -11.36 23.96
CA LEU A 289 8.84 -10.28 23.99
C LEU A 289 9.49 -9.02 24.57
N LEU A 290 9.31 -7.92 23.86
CA LEU A 290 9.56 -6.58 24.29
C LEU A 290 8.21 -5.86 24.34
N GLU A 291 7.76 -5.42 25.51
CA GLU A 291 6.48 -4.72 25.71
C GLU A 291 6.53 -3.25 25.26
N ARG A 292 7.21 -3.00 24.14
CA ARG A 292 7.28 -1.72 23.43
C ARG A 292 7.75 -1.94 21.99
N PRO A 293 7.54 -0.97 21.10
CA PRO A 293 8.29 -0.89 19.85
C PRO A 293 9.80 -0.87 20.12
N THR A 294 10.56 -1.47 19.21
CA THR A 294 12.01 -1.29 19.18
C THR A 294 12.35 0.14 18.77
N THR A 295 13.41 0.70 19.33
CA THR A 295 14.02 1.92 18.82
C THR A 295 14.61 1.67 17.43
N TRP A 296 14.82 2.73 16.66
CA TRP A 296 15.43 2.63 15.33
C TRP A 296 16.76 1.85 15.33
N SER A 297 17.64 2.12 16.30
CA SER A 297 18.94 1.45 16.44
C SER A 297 18.82 -0.02 16.81
N GLU A 298 17.85 -0.38 17.67
CA GLU A 298 17.55 -1.78 18.00
C GLU A 298 17.05 -2.53 16.76
N SER A 299 16.13 -1.93 15.99
CA SER A 299 15.62 -2.51 14.75
C SER A 299 16.73 -2.73 13.73
N LEU A 300 17.55 -1.70 13.48
CA LEU A 300 18.69 -1.77 12.55
C LEU A 300 19.68 -2.87 12.95
N THR A 301 19.94 -3.03 14.24
CA THR A 301 20.82 -4.08 14.76
C THR A 301 20.27 -5.48 14.48
N GLN A 302 18.95 -5.67 14.56
CA GLN A 302 18.29 -6.94 14.27
C GLN A 302 18.32 -7.24 12.76
N PHE A 303 17.96 -6.27 11.93
CA PHE A 303 17.96 -6.45 10.47
C PHE A 303 19.36 -6.71 9.91
N ARG A 304 20.41 -6.05 10.42
CA ARG A 304 21.81 -6.32 10.02
C ARG A 304 22.28 -7.75 10.37
N LYS A 305 21.60 -8.40 11.31
CA LYS A 305 21.81 -9.82 11.66
C LYS A 305 20.86 -10.76 10.91
N SER A 306 20.08 -10.24 9.97
CA SER A 306 19.03 -10.97 9.25
C SER A 306 17.89 -11.48 10.14
N ASN A 307 17.63 -10.79 11.24
CA ASN A 307 16.53 -11.09 12.14
C ASN A 307 15.40 -10.10 11.87
N ALA A 308 14.32 -10.61 11.28
CA ALA A 308 13.06 -9.88 11.17
C ALA A 308 12.48 -9.67 12.57
N LEU A 309 11.57 -8.71 12.69
CA LEU A 309 10.83 -8.44 13.92
C LEU A 309 9.36 -8.75 13.69
N LEU A 310 8.71 -9.37 14.67
CA LEU A 310 7.25 -9.46 14.66
C LEU A 310 6.73 -8.31 15.51
N GLY A 311 6.13 -7.30 14.86
CA GLY A 311 5.48 -6.19 15.52
C GLY A 311 4.10 -6.59 16.04
N LEU A 312 3.76 -6.13 17.24
CA LEU A 312 2.45 -6.28 17.86
C LEU A 312 1.71 -4.95 17.73
N TRP A 313 0.57 -4.98 17.05
CA TRP A 313 -0.14 -3.78 16.66
C TRP A 313 -1.54 -3.77 17.25
N LYS A 314 -2.01 -2.60 17.68
CA LYS A 314 -3.30 -2.41 18.31
C LYS A 314 -4.08 -1.31 17.59
N SER A 315 -5.30 -1.62 17.16
CA SER A 315 -6.19 -0.64 16.53
C SER A 315 -6.81 0.30 17.56
N GLN A 316 -7.34 1.43 17.09
CA GLN A 316 -8.15 2.34 17.90
C GLN A 316 -9.43 1.69 18.46
N VAL A 317 -9.97 0.68 17.77
CA VAL A 317 -11.11 -0.14 18.25
C VAL A 317 -10.71 -1.37 19.07
N ASN A 318 -9.52 -1.36 19.69
CA ASN A 318 -9.03 -2.40 20.59
C ASN A 318 -8.92 -3.83 19.99
N THR A 319 -8.69 -3.93 18.68
CA THR A 319 -8.28 -5.17 18.01
C THR A 319 -6.76 -5.26 17.90
N PHE A 320 -6.23 -6.48 17.83
CA PHE A 320 -4.80 -6.73 17.74
C PHE A 320 -4.44 -7.39 16.42
N HIS A 321 -3.26 -7.07 15.89
CA HIS A 321 -2.72 -7.64 14.67
C HIS A 321 -1.20 -7.83 14.78
N ALA A 322 -0.64 -8.72 13.95
CA ALA A 322 0.79 -8.96 13.86
C ALA A 322 1.28 -8.63 12.44
N ILE A 323 2.36 -7.86 12.34
CA ILE A 323 2.99 -7.45 11.08
C ILE A 323 4.49 -7.62 11.25
N ASP A 324 5.14 -8.21 10.26
CA ASP A 324 6.59 -8.38 10.28
C ASP A 324 7.28 -7.11 9.78
N LEU A 325 8.31 -6.66 10.50
CA LEU A 325 9.24 -5.65 10.02
C LEU A 325 10.45 -6.35 9.44
N LEU A 326 10.81 -5.97 8.22
CA LEU A 326 11.77 -6.67 7.37
C LEU A 326 13.02 -5.84 7.10
N GLY A 327 12.99 -4.56 7.41
CA GLY A 327 14.08 -3.66 7.09
C GLY A 327 13.81 -2.20 7.42
N THR A 328 14.84 -1.39 7.24
CA THR A 328 14.85 0.05 7.44
C THR A 328 15.22 0.77 6.17
N TYR A 329 14.63 1.95 5.96
CA TYR A 329 15.01 2.94 4.97
C TYR A 329 15.21 4.30 5.64
N SER A 330 16.29 5.02 5.32
CA SER A 330 16.69 6.25 5.98
C SER A 330 17.45 7.14 5.01
N GLU A 331 17.02 8.39 4.88
CA GLU A 331 17.63 9.35 3.98
C GLU A 331 17.46 10.77 4.53
N ASN A 332 18.46 11.63 4.31
CA ASN A 332 18.27 13.05 4.48
C ASN A 332 17.52 13.58 3.25
N TYR A 333 16.28 13.99 3.46
CA TYR A 333 15.38 14.43 2.44
C TYR A 333 14.88 15.83 2.77
N MET A 334 15.09 16.79 1.86
CA MET A 334 14.78 18.21 2.05
C MET A 334 15.36 18.79 3.36
N GLY A 335 16.57 18.37 3.74
CA GLY A 335 17.25 18.83 4.96
C GLY A 335 16.75 18.18 6.25
N LYS A 336 15.81 17.23 6.18
CA LYS A 336 15.27 16.48 7.31
C LYS A 336 15.64 15.01 7.20
N GLN A 337 16.02 14.40 8.31
CA GLN A 337 16.21 12.96 8.36
C GLN A 337 14.85 12.27 8.35
N MET A 338 14.54 11.55 7.29
CA MET A 338 13.36 10.68 7.20
C MET A 338 13.76 9.24 7.46
N ASN A 339 12.89 8.49 8.13
CA ASN A 339 13.09 7.09 8.47
C ASN A 339 11.81 6.32 8.15
N GLY A 340 11.93 5.09 7.65
CA GLY A 340 10.81 4.25 7.27
C GLY A 340 11.12 2.77 7.47
N TYR A 341 10.09 1.97 7.70
CA TYR A 341 10.22 0.52 7.80
C TYR A 341 9.66 -0.15 6.57
N ILE A 342 10.40 -1.15 6.07
CA ILE A 342 9.86 -2.14 5.12
C ILE A 342 9.13 -3.17 5.97
N ILE A 343 7.86 -3.39 5.67
CA ILE A 343 7.00 -4.31 6.43
C ILE A 343 6.35 -5.34 5.52
N TRP A 344 5.89 -6.43 6.12
CA TRP A 344 4.96 -7.36 5.51
C TRP A 344 3.78 -7.60 6.45
N ASN A 345 2.59 -7.24 5.97
CA ASN A 345 1.34 -7.60 6.62
C ASN A 345 0.88 -8.96 6.10
N PRO A 346 0.55 -9.93 6.97
CA PRO A 346 0.03 -11.24 6.59
C PRO A 346 -1.11 -11.26 5.57
N TRP A 347 -1.89 -10.18 5.46
CA TRP A 347 -2.96 -10.07 4.46
C TRP A 347 -2.46 -9.94 3.02
N ASN A 348 -1.21 -9.54 2.83
CA ASN A 348 -0.68 -9.10 1.54
C ASN A 348 0.31 -10.12 0.96
N ASN A 349 0.36 -10.24 -0.36
CA ASN A 349 1.40 -10.98 -1.09
C ASN A 349 2.58 -10.07 -1.52
N TYR A 350 2.63 -8.84 -1.00
CA TYR A 350 3.64 -7.81 -1.26
C TYR A 350 4.11 -7.16 0.05
N THR A 351 5.20 -6.39 -0.03
CA THR A 351 5.71 -5.57 1.07
C THR A 351 5.20 -4.13 1.00
N GLU A 352 5.19 -3.44 2.12
CA GLU A 352 4.79 -2.02 2.22
C GLU A 352 5.92 -1.19 2.85
N ILE A 353 5.92 0.12 2.62
CA ILE A 353 6.77 1.08 3.34
C ILE A 353 5.86 1.91 4.24
N ILE A 354 6.24 2.03 5.51
CA ILE A 354 5.57 2.91 6.48
C ILE A 354 6.54 3.93 7.07
N ASP A 355 6.03 5.09 7.46
CA ASP A 355 6.80 6.11 8.17
C ASP A 355 7.25 5.61 9.55
N ALA A 356 8.51 5.85 9.89
CA ALA A 356 9.07 5.62 11.22
C ALA A 356 9.33 6.92 12.00
N SER A 357 8.95 8.08 11.44
CA SER A 357 9.15 9.42 12.00
C SER A 357 8.12 9.83 13.07
N PRO A 358 6.84 9.40 13.03
CA PRO A 358 5.88 9.76 14.07
C PRO A 358 6.34 9.29 15.45
N LYS A 359 6.01 10.07 16.50
CA LYS A 359 6.24 9.65 17.91
C LYS A 359 5.69 8.26 18.20
N GLN A 360 4.61 7.90 17.49
CA GLN A 360 3.98 6.60 17.55
C GLN A 360 3.77 6.07 16.13
N ILE A 361 4.44 4.97 15.81
CA ILE A 361 4.39 4.35 14.47
C ILE A 361 3.01 3.73 14.26
N LYS A 362 2.39 4.08 13.14
CA LYS A 362 1.04 3.67 12.75
C LYS A 362 1.08 2.90 11.44
N TYR A 363 0.24 1.88 11.34
CA TYR A 363 -0.07 1.15 10.13
C TYR A 363 -1.52 1.44 9.73
N ILE A 364 -1.71 2.09 8.59
CA ILE A 364 -3.04 2.35 8.03
C ILE A 364 -3.50 1.06 7.35
N ALA A 365 -4.48 0.36 7.92
CA ALA A 365 -5.03 -0.84 7.30
C ALA A 365 -6.03 -0.48 6.21
N ASN A 366 -6.97 0.40 6.55
CA ASN A 366 -7.95 1.01 5.66
C ASN A 366 -8.40 2.34 6.30
N SER A 367 -9.37 3.00 5.70
CA SER A 367 -9.89 4.28 6.19
C SER A 367 -10.46 4.16 7.63
N LYS A 368 -11.12 3.04 7.94
CA LYS A 368 -11.72 2.76 9.26
C LYS A 368 -10.75 2.20 10.30
N ARG A 369 -9.59 1.64 9.95
CA ARG A 369 -8.67 0.98 10.89
C ARG A 369 -7.24 1.45 10.73
N THR A 370 -6.70 2.03 11.81
CA THR A 370 -5.29 2.34 11.96
C THR A 370 -4.74 1.59 13.17
N TYR A 371 -3.66 0.85 12.98
CA TYR A 371 -3.02 0.12 14.07
C TYR A 371 -1.78 0.85 14.55
N THR A 372 -1.63 0.96 15.85
CA THR A 372 -0.45 1.49 16.52
C THR A 372 0.48 0.36 16.92
N TRP A 373 1.78 0.50 16.66
CA TRP A 373 2.78 -0.46 17.14
C TRP A 373 2.95 -0.31 18.67
N ILE A 374 2.71 -1.40 19.42
CA ILE A 374 2.72 -1.39 20.89
C ILE A 374 3.74 -2.35 21.52
N GLY A 375 4.26 -3.33 20.77
CA GLY A 375 5.16 -4.35 21.30
C GLY A 375 5.90 -5.08 20.20
N THR A 376 6.95 -5.82 20.52
CA THR A 376 7.78 -6.49 19.52
C THR A 376 8.24 -7.84 20.03
N ILE A 377 8.16 -8.87 19.20
CA ILE A 377 8.90 -10.11 19.42
C ILE A 377 10.19 -10.03 18.60
N THR A 378 11.32 -10.14 19.29
CA THR A 378 12.67 -9.95 18.75
C THR A 378 13.52 -11.21 18.93
N ASN A 379 14.77 -11.21 18.45
CA ASN A 379 15.75 -12.28 18.71
C ASN A 379 15.31 -13.65 18.15
N TRP A 380 14.72 -13.62 16.96
CA TRP A 380 14.27 -14.79 16.22
C TRP A 380 15.41 -15.67 15.74
#